data_AF-A0A845YK51-F1
#
_entry.id   AF-A0A845YK51-F1
#
_cell.length_a   1.000
_cell.length_b   1.000
_cell.length_c   1.000
_cell.angle_alpha   90.00
_cell.angle_beta   90.00
_cell.angle_gamma   90.00
#
_symmetry.space_group_name_H-M   'P 1'
#
loop_
_entity.id
_entity.type
_entity.pdbx_description
1 polymer ?
#
loop_
_entity_poly.entity_id
_entity_poly.type
_entity_poly.pdbx_seq_one_letter_code
_entity_poly.pdbx_strand_id
1 'polypeptide(L)'
;MKTDALKKRLDRNRPMTTITIRMPEDVIEDLKRIAPLLGFSGYQPLARAYIGQGLRADLERLEGDTVSALIASLKRHGVSDEILQEALGEVTQK
;
A
#
# COMPACT_ATOMS: atom_id res chain seq x y z
N MET A 1 3.45 0.48 -7.68
CA MET A 1 2.81 -0.81 -7.29
C MET A 1 3.11 -1.95 -8.28
N LYS A 2 3.57 -3.12 -7.82
CA LYS A 2 3.77 -4.33 -8.66
C LYS A 2 2.42 -4.91 -9.15
N THR A 3 2.38 -5.39 -10.39
CA THR A 3 1.18 -5.93 -11.07
C THR A 3 0.52 -7.09 -10.31
N ASP A 4 1.29 -7.95 -9.68
CA ASP A 4 0.78 -9.08 -8.89
C ASP A 4 0.08 -8.66 -7.59
N ALA A 5 0.56 -7.61 -6.94
CA ALA A 5 -0.11 -7.04 -5.77
C ALA A 5 -1.46 -6.42 -6.15
N LEU A 6 -1.57 -5.84 -7.35
CA LEU A 6 -2.84 -5.33 -7.87
C LEU A 6 -3.83 -6.47 -8.15
N LYS A 7 -3.39 -7.56 -8.80
CA LYS A 7 -4.24 -8.74 -9.08
C LYS A 7 -4.85 -9.32 -7.80
N LYS A 8 -4.03 -9.54 -6.75
CA LYS A 8 -4.52 -10.03 -5.44
C LYS A 8 -5.54 -9.09 -4.80
N ARG A 9 -5.42 -7.77 -5.03
CA ARG A 9 -6.31 -6.77 -4.43
C ARG A 9 -7.65 -6.64 -5.17
N LEU A 10 -7.67 -6.92 -6.48
CA LEU A 10 -8.87 -6.92 -7.31
C LEU A 10 -9.70 -8.21 -7.18
N ASP A 11 -9.13 -9.25 -6.59
CA ASP A 11 -9.86 -10.48 -6.28
C ASP A 11 -11.02 -10.19 -5.31
N ARG A 12 -12.24 -10.45 -5.80
CA ARG A 12 -13.48 -10.27 -5.04
C ARG A 12 -13.62 -11.28 -3.90
N ASN A 13 -12.98 -12.45 -4.01
CA ASN A 13 -13.06 -13.54 -3.05
C ASN A 13 -11.85 -13.58 -2.11
N ARG A 14 -11.07 -12.49 -2.05
CA ARG A 14 -9.93 -12.40 -1.13
C ARG A 14 -10.37 -12.66 0.31
N PRO A 15 -9.59 -13.42 1.11
CA PRO A 15 -9.95 -13.74 2.48
C PRO A 15 -10.08 -12.45 3.33
N MET A 16 -11.09 -12.43 4.19
CA MET A 16 -11.35 -11.34 5.13
C MET A 16 -11.19 -11.83 6.57
N THR A 17 -10.63 -10.97 7.42
CA THR A 17 -10.50 -11.22 8.86
C THR A 17 -11.27 -10.15 9.63
N THR A 18 -12.08 -10.58 10.60
CA THR A 18 -12.77 -9.66 11.50
C THR A 18 -11.80 -9.10 12.52
N ILE A 19 -11.81 -7.78 12.71
CA ILE A 19 -11.01 -7.09 13.71
C ILE A 19 -11.93 -6.24 14.59
N THR A 20 -11.59 -6.13 15.87
CA THR A 20 -12.29 -5.24 16.82
C THR A 20 -11.35 -4.09 17.18
N ILE A 21 -11.79 -2.85 16.92
CA ILE A 21 -11.02 -1.63 17.17
C ILE A 21 -11.90 -0.66 17.95
N ARG A 22 -11.34 -0.02 18.99
CA ARG A 22 -11.97 1.12 19.65
C ARG A 22 -11.67 2.39 18.85
N MET A 23 -12.69 3.17 18.54
CA MET A 23 -12.57 4.48 17.89
C MET A 23 -13.35 5.53 18.69
N PRO A 24 -12.91 6.80 18.68
CA PRO A 24 -13.70 7.90 19.22
C PRO A 24 -15.09 7.97 18.58
N GLU A 25 -16.10 8.31 19.37
CA GLU A 25 -17.50 8.35 18.92
C GLU A 25 -17.71 9.39 17.82
N ASP A 26 -17.10 10.57 17.97
CA ASP A 26 -17.13 11.66 16.99
C ASP A 26 -16.61 11.22 15.62
N VAL A 27 -15.54 10.43 15.59
CA VAL A 27 -14.99 9.88 14.34
C VAL A 27 -15.97 8.91 13.68
N ILE A 28 -16.68 8.09 14.46
CA ILE A 28 -17.70 7.18 13.92
C ILE A 28 -18.87 7.98 13.32
N GLU A 29 -19.33 9.02 14.01
CA GLU A 29 -20.43 9.85 13.53
C GLU A 29 -20.06 10.62 12.25
N ASP A 30 -18.84 11.14 12.17
CA ASP A 30 -18.33 11.78 10.94
C ASP A 30 -18.25 10.78 9.79
N LEU A 31 -17.74 9.56 10.02
CA LEU A 31 -17.71 8.52 9.00
C LEU A 31 -19.11 8.15 8.50
N LYS A 32 -20.10 8.05 9.41
CA LYS A 32 -21.51 7.81 9.04
C LYS A 32 -22.07 8.95 8.19
N ARG A 33 -21.78 10.19 8.55
CA ARG A 33 -22.24 11.39 7.85
C ARG A 33 -21.69 11.47 6.42
N ILE A 34 -20.40 11.22 6.23
CA ILE A 34 -19.73 11.43 4.93
C ILE A 34 -19.80 10.21 4.01
N ALA A 35 -19.97 8.99 4.54
CA ALA A 35 -20.07 7.78 3.72
C ALA A 35 -21.08 7.87 2.57
N PRO A 36 -22.36 8.26 2.77
CA PRO A 36 -23.32 8.37 1.66
C PRO A 36 -22.94 9.50 0.68
N LEU A 37 -22.38 10.60 1.19
CA LEU A 37 -21.95 11.74 0.36
C LEU A 37 -20.80 11.34 -0.58
N LEU A 38 -19.98 10.38 -0.17
CA LEU A 38 -18.86 9.83 -0.94
C LEU A 38 -19.25 8.57 -1.74
N GLY A 39 -20.53 8.20 -1.79
CA GLY A 39 -21.02 7.05 -2.56
C GLY A 39 -20.77 5.68 -1.94
N PHE A 40 -20.44 5.62 -0.65
CA PHE A 40 -20.30 4.35 0.08
C PHE A 40 -21.63 3.90 0.67
N SER A 41 -21.85 2.59 0.71
CA SER A 41 -23.05 1.99 1.33
C SER A 41 -23.10 2.11 2.86
N GLY A 42 -22.04 2.61 3.50
CA GLY A 42 -22.00 2.86 4.94
C GLY A 42 -20.58 3.20 5.43
N TYR A 43 -20.47 3.46 6.73
CA TYR A 43 -19.21 3.89 7.35
C TYR A 43 -18.12 2.81 7.34
N GLN A 44 -18.48 1.52 7.45
CA GLN A 44 -17.49 0.43 7.45
C GLN A 44 -16.77 0.27 6.09
N PRO A 45 -17.48 0.26 4.92
CA PRO A 45 -16.82 0.35 3.61
C PRO A 45 -15.90 1.55 3.46
N LEU A 46 -16.33 2.74 3.90
CA LEU A 46 -15.52 3.96 3.84
C LEU A 46 -14.26 3.85 4.71
N ALA A 47 -14.40 3.39 5.96
CA ALA A 47 -13.28 3.20 6.87
C ALA A 47 -12.21 2.25 6.27
N ARG A 48 -12.65 1.13 5.69
CA ARG A 48 -11.73 0.21 4.98
C ARG A 48 -11.04 0.88 3.79
N ALA A 49 -11.74 1.74 3.06
CA ALA A 49 -11.16 2.47 1.93
C ALA A 49 -10.08 3.45 2.39
N TYR A 50 -10.34 4.25 3.44
CA TYR A 50 -9.34 5.16 4.01
C TYR A 50 -8.11 4.43 4.54
N ILE A 51 -8.31 3.36 5.31
CA ILE A 51 -7.20 2.52 5.80
C ILE A 51 -6.39 1.99 4.61
N GLY A 52 -7.07 1.44 3.59
CA GLY A 52 -6.41 0.91 2.41
C GLY A 52 -5.72 1.96 1.53
N GLN A 53 -6.17 3.21 1.54
CA GLN A 53 -5.49 4.31 0.85
C GLN A 53 -4.22 4.73 1.59
N GLY A 54 -4.32 5.01 2.90
CA GLY A 54 -3.18 5.40 3.72
C GLY A 54 -2.07 4.35 3.71
N LEU A 55 -2.44 3.08 3.95
CA LEU A 55 -1.46 1.98 3.92
C LEU A 55 -0.78 1.83 2.57
N ARG A 56 -1.46 2.07 1.45
CA ARG A 56 -0.84 1.99 0.12
C ARG A 56 0.21 3.09 -0.07
N ALA A 57 -0.14 4.32 0.29
CA ALA A 57 0.80 5.44 0.18
C ALA A 57 2.06 5.20 1.03
N ASP A 58 1.91 4.72 2.26
CA ASP A 58 3.04 4.43 3.13
C ASP A 58 3.87 3.23 2.65
N LEU A 59 3.23 2.15 2.20
CA LEU A 59 3.95 1.00 1.66
C LEU A 59 4.77 1.36 0.43
N GLU A 60 4.22 2.17 -0.49
CA GLU A 60 4.96 2.62 -1.68
C GLU A 60 6.14 3.52 -1.29
N ARG A 61 5.96 4.41 -0.31
CA ARG A 61 7.03 5.26 0.20
C ARG A 61 8.16 4.44 0.82
N LEU A 62 7.84 3.50 1.70
CA LEU A 62 8.83 2.70 2.43
C LEU A 62 9.53 1.65 1.55
N GLU A 63 8.84 1.07 0.56
CA GLU A 63 9.47 0.21 -0.44
C GLU A 63 10.49 1.00 -1.27
N GLY A 64 10.16 2.22 -1.70
CA GLY A 64 11.08 3.11 -2.42
C GLY A 64 12.34 3.42 -1.61
N ASP A 65 12.16 3.81 -0.34
CA ASP A 65 13.27 4.16 0.55
C ASP A 65 14.22 2.97 0.79
N THR A 66 13.69 1.76 0.93
CA THR A 66 14.49 0.55 1.18
C THR A 66 15.34 0.17 -0.03
N VAL A 67 14.78 0.23 -1.23
CA VAL A 67 15.50 -0.06 -2.48
C VAL A 67 16.58 0.99 -2.72
N SER A 68 16.27 2.27 -2.51
CA SER A 68 17.26 3.35 -2.61
C SER A 68 18.40 3.20 -1.60
N ALA A 69 18.11 2.81 -0.35
CA ALA A 69 19.12 2.56 0.66
C ALA A 69 20.03 1.36 0.30
N LEU A 70 19.45 0.29 -0.26
CA LEU A 70 20.20 -0.87 -0.75
C LEU A 70 21.14 -0.50 -1.91
N ILE A 71 20.63 0.23 -2.91
CA ILE A 71 21.43 0.73 -4.05
C ILE A 71 22.59 1.58 -3.55
N ALA A 72 22.33 2.53 -2.65
CA ALA A 72 23.37 3.38 -2.06
C ALA A 72 24.42 2.57 -1.30
N SER A 73 24.01 1.51 -0.60
CA SER A 73 24.93 0.60 0.09
C SER A 73 25.82 -0.15 -0.89
N LEU A 74 25.24 -0.74 -1.94
CA LEU A 74 25.99 -1.50 -2.95
C LEU A 74 26.99 -0.61 -3.70
N LYS A 75 26.62 0.64 -4.03
CA LYS A 75 27.55 1.62 -4.60
C LYS A 75 28.75 1.89 -3.69
N ARG A 76 28.53 2.06 -2.38
CA ARG A 76 29.62 2.23 -1.40
C ARG A 76 30.54 1.01 -1.32
N HIS A 77 30.02 -0.18 -1.63
CA HIS A 77 30.80 -1.43 -1.71
C HIS A 77 31.43 -1.68 -3.10
N GLY A 78 31.38 -0.70 -4.01
CA GLY A 78 32.07 -0.76 -5.30
C GLY A 78 31.29 -1.46 -6.41
N VAL A 79 30.00 -1.72 -6.22
CA VAL A 79 29.15 -2.23 -7.31
C VAL A 79 28.92 -1.10 -8.33
N SER A 80 29.22 -1.38 -9.60
CA SER A 80 29.07 -0.40 -10.68
C SER A 80 27.61 -0.12 -11.00
N ASP A 81 27.34 1.07 -11.53
CA ASP A 81 25.98 1.46 -11.92
C ASP A 81 25.41 0.57 -13.02
N GLU A 82 26.25 0.06 -13.93
CA GLU A 82 25.86 -0.88 -14.98
C GLU A 82 25.27 -2.17 -14.41
N ILE A 83 25.94 -2.78 -13.43
CA ILE A 83 25.49 -4.02 -12.77
C ILE A 83 24.21 -3.77 -11.96
N LEU A 84 24.09 -2.60 -11.31
CA LEU A 84 22.88 -2.25 -10.56
C LEU A 84 21.68 -2.06 -11.49
N GLN A 85 21.85 -1.41 -12.64
CA GLN A 85 20.77 -1.23 -13.62
C GLN A 85 20.37 -2.54 -14.28
N GLU A 86 21.33 -3.40 -14.60
CA GLU A 86 21.09 -4.75 -15.11
C GLU A 86 20.25 -5.56 -14.12
N ALA A 87 20.69 -5.64 -12.86
CA ALA A 87 19.99 -6.38 -11.81
C ALA A 87 18.58 -5.81 -11.52
N LEU A 88 18.40 -4.48 -11.55
CA LEU A 88 17.08 -3.86 -11.40
C LEU A 88 16.16 -4.18 -12.59
N GLY A 89 16.72 -4.22 -13.80
CA GLY A 89 16.01 -4.61 -15.02
C GLY A 89 15.47 -6.04 -14.95
N GLU A 90 16.30 -6.98 -14.49
CA GLU A 90 15.92 -8.39 -14.31
C GLU A 90 14.77 -8.59 -13.32
N VAL A 91 14.76 -7.83 -12.22
CA VAL A 91 13.73 -7.95 -11.17
C VAL A 91 12.40 -7.34 -11.60
N THR A 92 12.41 -6.37 -12.52
CA THR A 92 11.22 -5.64 -12.97
C THR A 92 10.52 -6.30 -14.17
N GLN A 93 11.22 -7.19 -14.90
CA GLN A 93 10.67 -7.93 -16.05
C GLN A 93 9.99 -9.27 -15.70
N LYS A 94 9.85 -9.60 -14.41
CA LYS A 94 9.12 -10.79 -13.94
C LYS A 94 7.68 -10.50 -13.54
#